data_AF-A0A246G6X6-F1
#
_entry.id   AF-A0A246G6X6-F1
#
_cell.length_a   1.000
_cell.length_b   1.000
_cell.length_c   1.000
_cell.angle_alpha   90.00
_cell.angle_beta   90.00
_cell.angle_gamma   90.00
#
_symmetry.space_group_name_H-M   'P 1'
#
loop_
_entity.id
_entity.type
_entity.pdbx_description
1 polymer ?
#
loop_
_entity_poly.entity_id
_entity_poly.type
_entity_poly.pdbx_seq_one_letter_code
_entity_poly.pdbx_strand_id
1 'polypeptide(L)'
;MKNLILFILLLIFISCKKDKVIERINPENNEREIYNYIIKEGDTVLQGKSYTYNQDGALVLKCSYKNNKLDGNLYRFFDSGKLKEIQNLRNGMNDGIAVSYFKNGKINTLLTYSRDTLCGDGFYNYENGNLRKYMLYDSLGKVPFIIRLDSLGKIKSYEGKPVNCFLDSDKIKFGEKFKMDCMLANIPNTVRKVEFIYSDFHKGKIKIKKSGVNYLLLEETKYKKGKNLLYVIVTYKFNKKYYNQILKDTAFIDYYVN
;
A
#
# COMPACT_ATOMS: atom_id res chain seq x y z
N MET A 1 40.30 -28.89 58.36
CA MET A 1 41.03 -28.56 57.11
C MET A 1 40.01 -28.10 56.09
N LYS A 2 40.25 -26.93 55.47
CA LYS A 2 39.26 -26.13 54.73
C LYS A 2 38.90 -26.80 53.39
N ASN A 3 37.60 -26.87 53.09
CA ASN A 3 37.05 -27.34 51.83
C ASN A 3 37.54 -26.46 50.67
N LEU A 4 38.23 -27.08 49.70
CA LEU A 4 38.70 -26.45 48.48
C LEU A 4 37.53 -26.42 47.48
N ILE A 5 36.87 -25.26 47.36
CA ILE A 5 35.82 -25.02 46.36
C ILE A 5 36.51 -24.80 45.00
N LEU A 6 36.37 -25.76 44.10
CA LEU A 6 36.83 -25.68 42.71
C LEU A 6 35.84 -24.82 41.91
N PHE A 7 36.22 -23.57 41.64
CA PHE A 7 35.46 -22.68 40.73
C PHE A 7 35.68 -23.15 39.28
N ILE A 8 34.71 -23.90 38.74
CA ILE A 8 34.66 -24.20 37.30
C ILE A 8 34.14 -22.92 36.62
N LEU A 9 35.07 -22.15 36.05
CA LEU A 9 34.73 -21.01 35.19
C LEU A 9 34.19 -21.57 33.86
N LEU A 10 32.87 -21.67 33.76
CA LEU A 10 32.19 -22.07 32.52
C LEU A 10 32.33 -20.92 31.50
N LEU A 11 33.39 -20.95 30.70
CA LEU A 11 33.54 -20.08 29.52
C LEU A 11 32.45 -20.45 28.52
N ILE A 12 31.35 -19.70 28.53
CA ILE A 12 30.33 -19.75 27.50
C ILE A 12 30.98 -19.21 26.22
N PHE A 13 31.40 -20.13 25.34
CA PHE A 13 31.75 -19.79 23.97
C PHE A 13 30.49 -19.30 23.25
N ILE A 14 30.25 -17.98 23.25
CA ILE A 14 29.37 -17.36 22.28
C ILE A 14 30.08 -17.50 20.94
N SER A 15 29.82 -18.62 20.25
CA SER A 15 30.22 -18.81 18.86
C SER A 15 29.45 -17.80 18.02
N CYS A 16 30.04 -16.62 17.82
CA CYS A 16 29.59 -15.67 16.82
C CYS A 16 29.88 -16.32 15.45
N LYS A 17 28.91 -17.07 14.90
CA LYS A 17 29.01 -17.58 13.52
C LYS A 17 29.26 -16.38 12.63
N LYS A 18 30.46 -16.31 12.05
CA LYS A 18 30.81 -15.25 11.09
C LYS A 18 29.85 -15.38 9.91
N ASP A 19 29.12 -14.31 9.62
CA ASP A 19 28.25 -14.26 8.45
C ASP A 19 29.08 -14.55 7.20
N LYS A 20 28.58 -15.43 6.32
CA LYS A 20 29.23 -15.71 5.04
C LYS A 20 28.83 -14.61 4.06
N VAL A 21 29.82 -13.96 3.46
CA VAL A 21 29.65 -12.76 2.63
C VAL A 21 30.37 -12.94 1.29
N ILE A 22 29.72 -12.50 0.20
CA ILE A 22 30.32 -12.29 -1.11
C ILE A 22 30.43 -10.79 -1.34
N GLU A 23 31.60 -10.34 -1.76
CA GLU A 23 31.83 -8.97 -2.23
C GLU A 23 32.04 -9.00 -3.75
N ARG A 24 31.38 -8.09 -4.47
CA ARG A 24 31.54 -7.89 -5.91
C ARG A 24 31.86 -6.42 -6.17
N ILE A 25 32.79 -6.18 -7.08
CA ILE A 25 33.15 -4.83 -7.52
C ILE A 25 32.87 -4.75 -9.02
N ASN A 26 32.05 -3.79 -9.44
CA ASN A 26 31.78 -3.54 -10.85
C ASN A 26 33.01 -2.84 -11.47
N PRO A 27 33.62 -3.41 -12.53
CA PRO A 27 34.85 -2.88 -13.11
C PRO A 27 34.67 -1.55 -13.87
N GLU A 28 33.44 -1.20 -14.29
CA GLU A 28 33.18 0.01 -15.08
C GLU A 28 33.02 1.26 -14.21
N ASN A 29 32.43 1.10 -13.02
CA ASN A 29 32.05 2.23 -12.16
C ASN A 29 32.50 2.07 -10.70
N ASN A 30 33.29 1.04 -10.38
CA ASN A 30 33.77 0.74 -9.02
C ASN A 30 32.66 0.61 -7.96
N GLU A 31 31.43 0.30 -8.37
CA GLU A 31 30.32 0.02 -7.47
C GLU A 31 30.60 -1.28 -6.71
N ARG A 32 30.48 -1.23 -5.37
CA ARG A 32 30.74 -2.36 -4.49
C ARG A 32 29.44 -2.93 -3.96
N GLU A 33 29.21 -4.21 -4.21
CA GLU A 33 28.07 -4.97 -3.69
C GLU A 33 28.51 -5.99 -2.65
N ILE A 34 27.73 -6.11 -1.57
CA ILE A 34 27.99 -7.02 -0.46
C ILE A 34 26.74 -7.87 -0.23
N TYR A 35 26.87 -9.18 -0.34
CA TYR A 35 25.79 -10.15 -0.23
C TYR A 35 26.04 -11.17 0.89
N ASN A 36 25.11 -11.27 1.84
CA ASN A 36 25.09 -12.40 2.76
C ASN A 36 24.54 -13.65 2.06
N TYR A 37 25.12 -14.81 2.35
CA TYR A 37 24.70 -16.08 1.77
C TYR A 37 24.79 -17.24 2.76
N ILE A 38 24.16 -18.36 2.40
CA ILE A 38 24.32 -19.67 3.02
C ILE A 38 24.72 -20.69 1.95
N ILE A 39 25.30 -21.81 2.37
CA ILE A 39 25.47 -22.96 1.49
C ILE A 39 24.30 -23.90 1.72
N LYS A 40 23.57 -24.24 0.67
CA LYS A 40 22.47 -25.22 0.71
C LYS A 40 22.69 -26.21 -0.43
N GLU A 41 22.78 -27.50 -0.10
CA GLU A 41 22.96 -28.58 -1.08
C GLU A 41 24.20 -28.39 -1.99
N GLY A 42 25.25 -27.76 -1.46
CA GLY A 42 26.48 -27.46 -2.22
C GLY A 42 26.45 -26.12 -2.95
N ASP A 43 25.28 -25.50 -3.11
CA ASP A 43 25.11 -24.22 -3.79
C ASP A 43 25.15 -23.02 -2.85
N THR A 44 25.59 -21.88 -3.40
CA THR A 44 25.54 -20.59 -2.73
C THR A 44 24.15 -19.98 -2.90
N VAL A 45 23.48 -19.71 -1.78
CA VAL A 45 22.12 -19.16 -1.73
C VAL A 45 22.13 -17.85 -0.95
N LEU A 46 21.80 -16.73 -1.60
CA LEU A 46 21.69 -15.43 -0.97
C LEU A 46 20.63 -15.44 0.13
N GLN A 47 21.03 -14.94 1.31
CA GLN A 47 20.25 -15.01 2.54
C GLN A 47 20.68 -13.90 3.50
N GLY A 48 19.73 -13.10 3.98
CA GLY A 48 20.01 -12.00 4.91
C GLY A 48 20.23 -10.67 4.20
N LYS A 49 20.83 -9.71 4.91
CA LYS A 49 20.98 -8.33 4.42
C LYS A 49 22.01 -8.25 3.28
N SER A 50 21.81 -7.32 2.37
CA SER A 50 22.76 -7.00 1.30
C SER A 50 22.79 -5.51 1.05
N TYR A 51 23.93 -5.03 0.54
CA TYR A 51 24.26 -3.61 0.46
C TYR A 51 25.00 -3.31 -0.83
N THR A 52 24.70 -2.16 -1.44
CA THR A 52 25.44 -1.63 -2.60
C THR A 52 25.94 -0.25 -2.27
N TYR A 53 27.21 0.01 -2.58
CA TYR A 53 27.90 1.27 -2.39
C TYR A 53 28.39 1.80 -3.72
N ASN A 54 28.21 3.09 -3.98
CA ASN A 54 28.74 3.72 -5.18
C ASN A 54 30.27 3.85 -5.15
N GLN A 55 30.85 4.39 -6.22
CA GLN A 55 32.30 4.59 -6.37
C GLN A 55 32.96 5.41 -5.25
N ASP A 56 32.19 6.31 -4.63
CA ASP A 56 32.63 7.18 -3.53
C ASP A 56 32.46 6.51 -2.15
N GLY A 57 32.00 5.26 -2.13
CA GLY A 57 31.75 4.47 -0.92
C GLY A 57 30.44 4.81 -0.20
N ALA A 58 29.56 5.64 -0.78
CA ALA A 58 28.26 5.96 -0.21
C ALA A 58 27.26 4.82 -0.42
N LEU A 59 26.49 4.47 0.61
CA LEU A 59 25.45 3.44 0.53
C LEU A 59 24.30 3.91 -0.37
N VAL A 60 24.04 3.20 -1.46
CA VAL A 60 22.99 3.54 -2.43
C VAL A 60 21.82 2.55 -2.45
N LEU A 61 22.06 1.31 -2.00
CA LEU A 61 21.01 0.28 -1.88
C LEU A 61 21.21 -0.56 -0.63
N LYS A 62 20.11 -0.86 0.06
CA LYS A 62 20.06 -1.84 1.15
C LYS A 62 18.84 -2.72 0.95
N CYS A 63 19.01 -4.03 0.95
CA CYS A 63 17.90 -4.98 0.81
C CYS A 63 18.13 -6.22 1.67
N SER A 64 17.25 -7.20 1.54
CA SER A 64 17.40 -8.51 2.18
C SER A 64 16.94 -9.61 1.24
N TYR A 65 17.66 -10.72 1.26
CA TYR A 65 17.36 -11.93 0.50
C TYR A 65 16.87 -13.05 1.41
N LYS A 66 15.97 -13.87 0.89
CA LYS A 66 15.55 -15.14 1.45
C LYS A 66 15.50 -16.15 0.32
N ASN A 67 16.34 -17.17 0.38
CA ASN A 67 16.45 -18.19 -0.69
C ASN A 67 16.59 -17.59 -2.09
N ASN A 68 17.61 -16.75 -2.32
CA ASN A 68 17.87 -16.05 -3.60
C ASN A 68 16.81 -15.04 -4.06
N LYS A 69 15.75 -14.80 -3.29
CA LYS A 69 14.70 -13.82 -3.63
C LYS A 69 14.74 -12.65 -2.67
N LEU A 70 14.50 -11.43 -3.18
CA LEU A 70 14.32 -10.26 -2.32
C LEU A 70 13.10 -10.46 -1.42
N ASP A 71 13.28 -10.28 -0.11
CA ASP A 71 12.24 -10.49 0.88
C ASP A 71 12.45 -9.53 2.06
N GLY A 72 11.45 -8.69 2.33
CA GLY A 72 11.53 -7.58 3.27
C GLY A 72 11.63 -6.22 2.56
N ASN A 73 12.13 -5.21 3.28
CA ASN A 73 12.22 -3.86 2.74
C ASN A 73 13.49 -3.67 1.90
N LEU A 74 13.33 -3.11 0.70
CA LEU A 74 14.40 -2.55 -0.11
C LEU A 74 14.42 -1.04 0.08
N TYR A 75 15.60 -0.50 0.34
CA TYR A 75 15.86 0.93 0.52
C TYR A 75 16.82 1.39 -0.57
N ARG A 76 16.48 2.48 -1.25
CA ARG A 76 17.40 3.22 -2.12
C ARG A 76 17.72 4.57 -1.50
N PHE A 77 18.94 5.03 -1.70
CA PHE A 77 19.41 6.32 -1.20
C PHE A 77 19.87 7.21 -2.35
N PHE A 78 19.83 8.52 -2.15
CA PHE A 78 20.55 9.47 -2.98
C PHE A 78 22.04 9.44 -2.63
N ASP A 79 22.92 9.93 -3.51
CA ASP A 79 24.36 10.02 -3.23
C ASP A 79 24.68 10.83 -1.97
N SER A 80 23.79 11.76 -1.60
CA SER A 80 23.85 12.48 -0.31
C SER A 80 23.60 11.62 0.95
N GLY A 81 23.30 10.33 0.81
CA GLY A 81 22.90 9.42 1.88
C GLY A 81 21.44 9.55 2.33
N LYS A 82 20.69 10.54 1.81
CA LYS A 82 19.25 10.69 2.11
C LYS A 82 18.43 9.57 1.48
N LEU A 83 17.39 9.13 2.18
CA LEU A 83 16.48 8.11 1.68
C LEU A 83 15.76 8.60 0.41
N LYS A 84 15.84 7.80 -0.65
CA LYS A 84 15.22 8.05 -1.96
C LYS A 84 13.96 7.21 -2.12
N GLU A 85 13.97 5.96 -1.67
CA GLU A 85 12.84 5.05 -1.87
C GLU A 85 12.83 3.92 -0.82
N ILE A 86 11.62 3.46 -0.47
CA ILE A 86 11.37 2.21 0.24
C ILE A 86 10.38 1.38 -0.58
N GLN A 87 10.66 0.11 -0.77
CA GLN A 87 9.74 -0.87 -1.36
C GLN A 87 9.58 -2.07 -0.41
N ASN A 88 8.37 -2.59 -0.25
CA ASN A 88 8.14 -3.84 0.47
C ASN A 88 8.10 -4.99 -0.53
N LEU A 89 9.04 -5.94 -0.39
CA LEU A 89 9.18 -7.08 -1.28
C LEU A 89 8.85 -8.37 -0.55
N ARG A 90 8.14 -9.26 -1.22
CA ARG A 90 7.86 -10.62 -0.75
C ARG A 90 8.11 -11.59 -1.89
N ASN A 91 9.01 -12.55 -1.68
CA ASN A 91 9.41 -13.51 -2.72
C ASN A 91 9.82 -12.85 -4.06
N GLY A 92 10.45 -11.69 -4.01
CA GLY A 92 10.93 -10.93 -5.17
C GLY A 92 9.91 -9.97 -5.81
N MET A 93 8.67 -9.93 -5.32
CA MET A 93 7.60 -9.08 -5.87
C MET A 93 7.25 -7.95 -4.89
N ASN A 94 6.87 -6.78 -5.40
CA ASN A 94 6.31 -5.70 -4.57
C ASN A 94 4.97 -6.15 -3.97
N ASP A 95 4.87 -6.12 -2.64
CA ASP A 95 3.68 -6.55 -1.91
C ASP A 95 3.49 -5.66 -0.68
N GLY A 96 2.74 -4.58 -0.82
CA GLY A 96 2.55 -3.56 0.20
C GLY A 96 2.84 -2.15 -0.29
N ILE A 97 3.23 -1.27 0.63
CA ILE A 97 3.43 0.16 0.35
C ILE A 97 4.86 0.40 -0.17
N ALA A 98 4.97 1.12 -1.27
CA ALA A 98 6.20 1.71 -1.77
C ALA A 98 6.15 3.24 -1.65
N VAL A 99 7.22 3.85 -1.14
CA VAL A 99 7.33 5.30 -0.94
C VAL A 99 8.59 5.81 -1.62
N SER A 100 8.48 6.88 -2.41
CA SER A 100 9.64 7.62 -2.92
C SER A 100 9.67 9.04 -2.38
N TYR A 101 10.86 9.61 -2.30
CA TYR A 101 11.10 10.94 -1.72
C TYR A 101 11.79 11.85 -2.73
N PHE A 102 11.52 13.15 -2.64
CA PHE A 102 12.35 14.18 -3.27
C PHE A 102 13.66 14.37 -2.50
N LYS A 103 14.65 15.02 -3.12
CA LYS A 103 15.93 15.36 -2.45
C LYS A 103 15.77 16.22 -1.19
N ASN A 104 14.65 16.96 -1.10
CA ASN A 104 14.29 17.76 0.08
C ASN A 104 13.66 16.93 1.22
N GLY A 105 13.50 15.61 1.05
CA GLY A 105 12.96 14.68 2.05
C GLY A 105 11.43 14.58 2.08
N LYS A 106 10.70 15.38 1.29
CA LYS A 106 9.24 15.25 1.17
C LYS A 106 8.87 14.06 0.29
N ILE A 107 7.72 13.45 0.58
CA ILE A 107 7.20 12.32 -0.19
C ILE A 107 6.88 12.77 -1.62
N ASN A 108 7.49 12.11 -2.60
CA ASN A 108 7.18 12.25 -4.01
C ASN A 108 6.00 11.36 -4.39
N THR A 109 6.11 10.05 -4.12
CA THR A 109 5.04 9.09 -4.38
C THR A 109 4.80 8.17 -3.20
N LEU A 110 3.55 7.75 -3.02
CA LEU A 110 3.17 6.63 -2.16
C LEU A 110 2.23 5.75 -2.97
N LEU A 111 2.63 4.51 -3.21
CA LEU A 111 1.94 3.57 -4.08
C LEU A 111 1.70 2.27 -3.30
N THR A 112 0.56 1.63 -3.54
CA THR A 112 0.24 0.33 -2.94
C THR A 112 0.30 -0.75 -4.03
N TYR A 113 0.96 -1.86 -3.72
CA TYR A 113 1.13 -3.00 -4.60
C TYR A 113 0.58 -4.27 -3.95
N SER A 114 0.11 -5.19 -4.78
CA SER A 114 -0.07 -6.59 -4.43
C SER A 114 0.53 -7.44 -5.53
N ARG A 115 1.59 -8.18 -5.21
CA ARG A 115 2.33 -9.04 -6.16
C ARG A 115 2.65 -8.31 -7.47
N ASP A 116 3.39 -7.20 -7.36
CA ASP A 116 3.78 -6.28 -8.44
C ASP A 116 2.66 -5.52 -9.16
N THR A 117 1.39 -5.81 -8.85
CA THR A 117 0.25 -5.08 -9.41
C THR A 117 -0.09 -3.89 -8.53
N LEU A 118 -0.10 -2.68 -9.10
CA LEU A 118 -0.64 -1.50 -8.41
C LEU A 118 -2.09 -1.74 -8.03
N CYS A 119 -2.45 -1.44 -6.79
CA CYS A 119 -3.83 -1.57 -6.30
C CYS A 119 -4.11 -0.52 -5.23
N GLY A 120 -5.39 -0.21 -4.98
CA GLY A 120 -5.78 0.75 -3.94
C GLY A 120 -5.26 2.17 -4.22
N ASP A 121 -4.64 2.79 -3.22
CA ASP A 121 -4.28 4.21 -3.27
C ASP A 121 -2.91 4.46 -3.93
N GLY A 122 -2.88 5.44 -4.86
CA GLY A 122 -1.66 6.02 -5.41
C GLY A 122 -1.61 7.54 -5.30
N PHE A 123 -0.63 8.04 -4.57
CA PHE A 123 -0.41 9.48 -4.33
C PHE A 123 0.83 9.95 -5.06
N TYR A 124 0.72 11.08 -5.75
CA TYR A 124 1.83 11.78 -6.40
C TYR A 124 1.79 13.23 -5.96
N ASN A 125 2.90 13.74 -5.43
CA ASN A 125 2.98 15.07 -4.85
C ASN A 125 3.88 16.00 -5.69
N TYR A 126 3.76 17.29 -5.46
CA TYR A 126 4.76 18.28 -5.84
C TYR A 126 5.89 18.31 -4.79
N GLU A 127 7.03 18.89 -5.15
CA GLU A 127 8.15 19.08 -4.20
C GLU A 127 7.79 19.94 -2.99
N ASN A 128 6.76 20.78 -3.08
CA ASN A 128 6.26 21.55 -1.94
C ASN A 128 5.49 20.67 -0.93
N GLY A 129 5.17 19.42 -1.26
CA GLY A 129 4.44 18.45 -0.45
C GLY A 129 2.93 18.42 -0.68
N ASN A 130 2.40 19.32 -1.52
CA ASN A 130 0.98 19.30 -1.87
C ASN A 130 0.70 18.17 -2.87
N LEU A 131 -0.50 17.58 -2.76
CA LEU A 131 -0.97 16.54 -3.66
C LEU A 131 -1.07 17.08 -5.08
N ARG A 132 -0.38 16.45 -6.03
CA ARG A 132 -0.47 16.75 -7.46
C ARG A 132 -1.53 15.90 -8.12
N LYS A 133 -1.56 14.61 -7.79
CA LYS A 133 -2.49 13.64 -8.35
C LYS A 133 -2.75 12.54 -7.34
N TYR A 134 -4.02 12.16 -7.20
CA TYR A 134 -4.44 10.93 -6.57
C TYR A 134 -5.04 10.00 -7.63
N MET A 135 -4.71 8.71 -7.54
CA MET A 135 -5.25 7.65 -8.38
C MET A 135 -5.77 6.54 -7.47
N LEU A 136 -6.96 6.04 -7.80
CA LEU A 136 -7.52 4.82 -7.24
C LEU A 136 -7.30 3.70 -8.25
N TYR A 137 -6.66 2.62 -7.82
CA TYR A 137 -6.43 1.41 -8.59
C TYR A 137 -7.32 0.28 -8.09
N ASP A 138 -7.90 -0.51 -8.99
CA ASP A 138 -8.58 -1.75 -8.62
C ASP A 138 -7.57 -2.90 -8.38
N SER A 139 -8.06 -4.11 -8.07
CA SER A 139 -7.21 -5.28 -7.83
C SER A 139 -6.45 -5.78 -9.06
N LEU A 140 -6.80 -5.29 -10.26
CA LEU A 140 -6.17 -5.64 -11.53
C LEU A 140 -5.25 -4.51 -12.04
N GLY A 141 -5.06 -3.44 -11.26
CA GLY A 141 -4.27 -2.28 -11.64
C GLY A 141 -4.93 -1.33 -12.64
N LYS A 142 -6.23 -1.48 -12.91
CA LYS A 142 -6.98 -0.48 -13.69
C LYS A 142 -7.25 0.74 -12.82
N VAL A 143 -7.53 1.88 -13.45
CA VAL A 143 -7.70 3.17 -12.77
C VAL A 143 -9.15 3.65 -12.87
N PRO A 144 -10.04 3.24 -11.95
CA PRO A 144 -11.41 3.73 -11.89
C PRO A 144 -11.54 5.23 -11.65
N PHE A 145 -10.55 5.86 -11.01
CA PHE A 145 -10.62 7.27 -10.66
C PHE A 145 -9.25 7.94 -10.56
N ILE A 146 -9.20 9.16 -11.06
CA ILE A 146 -8.03 10.05 -11.00
C ILE A 146 -8.49 11.46 -10.70
N ILE A 147 -7.83 12.15 -9.77
CA ILE A 147 -8.01 13.58 -9.51
C ILE A 147 -6.65 14.27 -9.56
N ARG A 148 -6.58 15.39 -10.27
CA ARG A 148 -5.38 16.21 -10.42
C ARG A 148 -5.60 17.58 -9.79
N LEU A 149 -4.61 18.06 -9.05
CA LEU A 149 -4.61 19.35 -8.40
C LEU A 149 -3.39 20.17 -8.82
N ASP A 150 -3.51 21.49 -8.76
CA ASP A 150 -2.37 22.39 -8.93
C ASP A 150 -1.46 22.41 -7.70
N SER A 151 -0.34 23.14 -7.78
CA SER A 151 0.63 23.22 -6.68
C SER A 151 0.09 23.91 -5.43
N LEU A 152 -1.03 24.62 -5.52
CA LEU A 152 -1.74 25.26 -4.40
C LEU A 152 -2.84 24.36 -3.82
N GLY A 153 -3.14 23.23 -4.47
CA GLY A 153 -4.15 22.28 -4.02
C GLY A 153 -5.57 22.59 -4.53
N LYS A 154 -5.71 23.40 -5.59
CA LYS A 154 -6.98 23.57 -6.30
C LYS A 154 -7.19 22.41 -7.27
N ILE A 155 -8.40 21.88 -7.33
CA ILE A 155 -8.77 20.82 -8.28
C ILE A 155 -8.67 21.38 -9.70
N LYS A 156 -7.87 20.72 -10.55
CA LYS A 156 -7.77 21.04 -11.98
C LYS A 156 -8.75 20.22 -12.80
N SER A 157 -8.84 18.92 -12.50
CA SER A 157 -9.62 17.95 -13.26
C SER A 157 -9.76 16.65 -12.47
N TYR A 158 -10.81 15.88 -12.73
CA TYR A 158 -10.87 14.48 -12.37
C TYR A 158 -11.53 13.67 -13.50
N GLU A 159 -11.21 12.39 -13.57
CA GLU A 159 -11.80 11.44 -14.51
C GLU A 159 -12.22 10.18 -13.76
N GLY A 160 -13.27 9.51 -14.22
CA GLY A 160 -13.79 8.29 -13.60
C GLY A 160 -14.66 8.55 -12.35
N LYS A 161 -14.81 7.53 -11.50
CA LYS A 161 -15.74 7.52 -10.36
C LYS A 161 -15.04 7.26 -9.03
N PRO A 162 -15.10 8.19 -8.06
CA PRO A 162 -14.44 8.04 -6.75
C PRO A 162 -15.18 7.07 -5.80
N VAL A 163 -16.29 6.50 -6.27
CA VAL A 163 -17.03 5.41 -5.65
C VAL A 163 -17.51 4.48 -6.76
N ASN A 164 -17.29 3.18 -6.58
CA ASN A 164 -17.85 2.14 -7.43
C ASN A 164 -18.27 0.97 -6.54
N CYS A 165 -19.43 0.39 -6.79
CA CYS A 165 -19.98 -0.64 -5.93
C CYS A 165 -20.43 -1.84 -6.76
N PHE A 166 -20.20 -3.02 -6.20
CA PHE A 166 -20.44 -4.29 -6.84
C PHE A 166 -21.26 -5.17 -5.90
N LEU A 167 -22.10 -6.01 -6.50
CA LEU A 167 -22.94 -6.96 -5.81
C LEU A 167 -22.47 -8.37 -6.17
N ASP A 168 -22.30 -9.22 -5.17
CA ASP A 168 -21.80 -10.59 -5.36
C ASP A 168 -22.83 -11.51 -6.05
N SER A 169 -24.12 -11.15 -6.01
CA SER A 169 -25.20 -11.88 -6.66
C SER A 169 -26.37 -10.96 -6.97
N ASP A 170 -26.82 -10.99 -8.21
CA ASP A 170 -27.97 -10.28 -8.77
C ASP A 170 -29.32 -10.94 -8.41
N LYS A 171 -29.30 -12.15 -7.83
CA LYS A 171 -30.49 -12.85 -7.32
C LYS A 171 -30.39 -13.06 -5.81
N ILE A 172 -31.12 -12.23 -5.07
CA ILE A 172 -31.20 -12.30 -3.61
C ILE A 172 -32.52 -12.97 -3.23
N LYS A 173 -32.50 -14.02 -2.41
CA LYS A 173 -33.77 -14.60 -1.90
C LYS A 173 -34.31 -13.71 -0.79
N PHE A 174 -35.63 -13.50 -0.78
CA PHE A 174 -36.27 -12.72 0.28
C PHE A 174 -36.00 -13.33 1.65
N GLY A 175 -35.52 -12.48 2.57
CA GLY A 175 -35.12 -12.87 3.93
C GLY A 175 -33.64 -13.18 4.08
N GLU A 176 -32.89 -13.35 2.98
CA GLU A 176 -31.45 -13.53 3.03
C GLU A 176 -30.70 -12.19 3.17
N LYS A 177 -29.57 -12.23 3.86
CA LYS A 177 -28.64 -11.11 3.86
C LYS A 177 -27.79 -11.17 2.61
N PHE A 178 -27.49 -10.03 2.03
CA PHE A 178 -26.54 -9.95 0.94
C PHE A 178 -25.46 -8.92 1.23
N LYS A 179 -24.36 -9.06 0.50
CA LYS A 179 -23.15 -8.28 0.64
C LYS A 179 -22.89 -7.48 -0.62
N MET A 180 -22.40 -6.26 -0.44
CA MET A 180 -22.01 -5.38 -1.52
C MET A 180 -20.65 -4.79 -1.19
N ASP A 181 -19.74 -4.85 -2.15
CA ASP A 181 -18.41 -4.25 -2.01
C ASP A 181 -18.39 -2.91 -2.71
N CYS A 182 -18.16 -1.85 -1.95
CA CYS A 182 -17.98 -0.50 -2.47
C CYS A 182 -16.53 -0.11 -2.37
N MET A 183 -15.87 0.10 -3.50
CA MET A 183 -14.55 0.72 -3.60
C MET A 183 -14.69 2.24 -3.56
N LEU A 184 -13.92 2.91 -2.70
CA LEU A 184 -13.93 4.36 -2.53
C LEU A 184 -12.52 4.95 -2.55
N ALA A 185 -12.41 6.14 -3.15
CA ALA A 185 -11.20 6.93 -3.13
C ALA A 185 -10.87 7.42 -1.70
N ASN A 186 -9.60 7.37 -1.30
CA ASN A 186 -9.10 7.96 -0.05
C ASN A 186 -8.37 9.29 -0.33
N ILE A 187 -9.10 10.28 -0.84
CA ILE A 187 -8.53 11.56 -1.25
C ILE A 187 -7.95 12.31 -0.02
N PRO A 188 -6.65 12.61 0.03
CA PRO A 188 -6.02 13.30 1.17
C PRO A 188 -6.58 14.69 1.42
N ASN A 189 -6.47 15.18 2.65
CA ASN A 189 -6.93 16.50 3.07
C ASN A 189 -8.44 16.74 2.92
N THR A 190 -9.22 15.66 2.89
CA THR A 190 -10.68 15.70 2.82
C THR A 190 -11.32 15.03 4.02
N VAL A 191 -12.51 15.49 4.39
CA VAL A 191 -13.45 14.73 5.19
C VAL A 191 -14.39 14.02 4.22
N ARG A 192 -14.41 12.69 4.24
CA ARG A 192 -15.29 11.86 3.41
C ARG A 192 -16.58 11.53 4.17
N LYS A 193 -17.72 11.82 3.55
CA LYS A 193 -19.05 11.38 3.99
C LYS A 193 -19.62 10.42 2.95
N VAL A 194 -20.22 9.31 3.40
CA VAL A 194 -20.91 8.34 2.54
C VAL A 194 -22.36 8.24 3.00
N GLU A 195 -23.29 8.32 2.06
CA GLU A 195 -24.74 8.27 2.31
C GLU A 195 -25.37 7.22 1.42
N PHE A 196 -26.41 6.58 1.93
CA PHE A 196 -27.11 5.48 1.29
C PHE A 196 -28.58 5.83 1.15
N ILE A 197 -29.09 5.87 -0.08
CA ILE A 197 -30.45 6.32 -0.36
C ILE A 197 -31.12 5.31 -1.29
N TYR A 198 -32.26 4.78 -0.87
CA TYR A 198 -33.10 3.95 -1.73
C TYR A 198 -33.97 4.82 -2.63
N SER A 199 -34.15 4.42 -3.89
CA SER A 199 -34.85 5.21 -4.92
C SER A 199 -36.31 5.52 -4.58
N ASP A 200 -36.96 4.65 -3.82
CA ASP A 200 -38.34 4.75 -3.34
C ASP A 200 -38.42 5.28 -1.90
N PHE A 201 -37.31 5.82 -1.38
CA PHE A 201 -37.16 6.40 -0.05
C PHE A 201 -37.50 5.46 1.11
N HIS A 202 -37.49 4.14 0.90
CA HIS A 202 -37.71 3.21 1.99
C HIS A 202 -36.55 3.22 3.00
N LYS A 203 -36.86 2.85 4.25
CA LYS A 203 -35.88 2.75 5.33
C LYS A 203 -35.22 1.37 5.33
N GLY A 204 -34.13 1.22 4.58
CA GLY A 204 -33.25 0.04 4.69
C GLY A 204 -32.40 0.05 5.96
N LYS A 205 -31.59 -0.98 6.16
CA LYS A 205 -30.65 -1.10 7.29
C LYS A 205 -29.32 -1.69 6.80
N ILE A 206 -28.45 -0.80 6.36
CA ILE A 206 -27.09 -1.13 5.93
C ILE A 206 -26.16 -1.17 7.15
N LYS A 207 -25.55 -2.32 7.38
CA LYS A 207 -24.37 -2.42 8.25
C LYS A 207 -23.12 -2.24 7.39
N ILE A 208 -22.24 -1.36 7.82
CA ILE A 208 -21.00 -1.05 7.10
C ILE A 208 -19.84 -1.70 7.85
N LYS A 209 -19.02 -2.46 7.13
CA LYS A 209 -17.76 -3.02 7.63
C LYS A 209 -16.63 -2.56 6.71
N LYS A 210 -15.49 -2.18 7.28
CA LYS A 210 -14.30 -1.90 6.46
C LYS A 210 -13.75 -3.23 5.94
N SER A 211 -13.53 -3.31 4.64
CA SER A 211 -12.94 -4.47 3.96
C SER A 211 -11.69 -3.99 3.23
N GLY A 212 -10.50 -4.19 3.79
CA GLY A 212 -9.27 -3.62 3.20
C GLY A 212 -9.19 -2.07 3.26
N VAL A 213 -8.31 -1.50 2.45
CA VAL A 213 -7.95 -0.06 2.51
C VAL A 213 -9.01 0.83 1.86
N ASN A 214 -9.50 0.42 0.68
CA ASN A 214 -10.41 1.19 -0.15
C ASN A 214 -11.83 0.62 -0.22
N TYR A 215 -12.13 -0.49 0.46
CA TYR A 215 -13.46 -1.10 0.34
C TYR A 215 -14.30 -0.99 1.62
N LEU A 216 -15.58 -0.78 1.41
CA LEU A 216 -16.63 -0.96 2.39
C LEU A 216 -17.46 -2.17 1.98
N LEU A 217 -17.57 -3.13 2.89
CA LEU A 217 -18.52 -4.21 2.80
C LEU A 217 -19.83 -3.75 3.43
N LEU A 218 -20.88 -3.72 2.63
CA LEU A 218 -22.23 -3.38 3.07
C LEU A 218 -23.02 -4.69 3.26
N GLU A 219 -23.67 -4.83 4.40
CA GLU A 219 -24.60 -5.93 4.67
C GLU A 219 -26.00 -5.33 4.86
N GLU A 220 -26.92 -5.63 3.94
CA GLU A 220 -28.31 -5.15 3.98
C GLU A 220 -29.26 -6.26 4.47
N THR A 221 -30.25 -5.86 5.25
CA THR A 221 -31.20 -6.75 5.94
C THR A 221 -32.67 -6.33 5.82
N LYS A 222 -32.96 -5.14 5.29
CA LYS A 222 -34.30 -4.58 5.09
C LYS A 222 -34.39 -3.99 3.69
N TYR A 223 -35.07 -4.72 2.81
CA TYR A 223 -35.30 -4.39 1.42
C TYR A 223 -36.73 -4.81 1.03
N LYS A 224 -37.17 -4.46 -0.17
CA LYS A 224 -38.48 -4.88 -0.70
C LYS A 224 -38.32 -6.09 -1.63
N LYS A 225 -39.37 -6.90 -1.76
CA LYS A 225 -39.44 -7.88 -2.86
C LYS A 225 -39.48 -7.14 -4.20
N GLY A 226 -38.92 -7.75 -5.23
CA GLY A 226 -38.83 -7.18 -6.56
C GLY A 226 -37.58 -6.33 -6.76
N LYS A 227 -37.69 -5.32 -7.63
CA LYS A 227 -36.57 -4.43 -7.99
C LYS A 227 -36.29 -3.45 -6.87
N ASN A 228 -35.02 -3.35 -6.50
CA ASN A 228 -34.50 -2.34 -5.58
C ASN A 228 -33.38 -1.57 -6.27
N LEU A 229 -33.27 -0.28 -5.96
CA LEU A 229 -32.20 0.58 -6.44
C LEU A 229 -31.64 1.36 -5.26
N LEU A 230 -30.36 1.15 -4.98
CA LEU A 230 -29.62 1.83 -3.92
C LEU A 230 -28.62 2.82 -4.54
N TYR A 231 -28.69 4.08 -4.12
CA TYR A 231 -27.67 5.09 -4.39
C TYR A 231 -26.67 5.14 -3.25
N VAL A 232 -25.38 5.08 -3.60
CA VAL A 232 -24.24 5.29 -2.70
C VAL A 232 -23.59 6.61 -3.05
N ILE A 233 -23.91 7.63 -2.27
CA ILE A 233 -23.46 9.01 -2.49
C ILE A 233 -22.21 9.24 -1.66
N VAL A 234 -21.12 9.66 -2.29
CA VAL A 234 -19.90 10.04 -1.60
C VAL A 234 -19.65 11.54 -1.75
N THR A 235 -19.31 12.19 -0.65
CA THR A 235 -18.93 13.61 -0.62
C THR A 235 -17.56 13.76 0.04
N TYR A 236 -16.64 14.42 -0.64
CA TYR A 236 -15.32 14.79 -0.15
C TYR A 236 -15.28 16.30 0.05
N LYS A 237 -15.20 16.75 1.31
CA LYS A 237 -15.00 18.16 1.64
C LYS A 237 -13.53 18.40 1.95
N PHE A 238 -12.86 19.14 1.09
CA PHE A 238 -11.48 19.57 1.33
C PHE A 238 -11.43 20.54 2.52
N ASN A 239 -10.32 20.53 3.25
CA ASN A 239 -10.16 21.45 4.39
C ASN A 239 -9.90 22.91 3.92
N LYS A 240 -9.87 23.85 4.88
CA LYS A 240 -9.71 25.30 4.62
C LYS A 240 -8.44 25.64 3.84
N LYS A 241 -7.33 24.93 4.07
CA LYS A 241 -6.06 25.13 3.33
C LYS A 241 -6.23 24.83 1.83
N TYR A 242 -7.16 23.95 1.50
CA TYR A 242 -7.50 23.55 0.13
C TYR A 242 -8.85 24.15 -0.31
N TYR A 243 -9.12 25.38 0.10
CA TYR A 243 -10.23 26.22 -0.36
C TYR A 243 -11.64 25.67 -0.08
N ASN A 244 -11.80 24.74 0.86
CA ASN A 244 -13.10 24.12 1.18
C ASN A 244 -13.84 23.53 -0.03
N GLN A 245 -13.09 23.11 -1.07
CA GLN A 245 -13.65 22.52 -2.28
C GLN A 245 -14.47 21.26 -1.95
N ILE A 246 -15.49 20.99 -2.76
CA ILE A 246 -16.34 19.81 -2.57
C ILE A 246 -16.30 18.99 -3.86
N LEU A 247 -15.99 17.71 -3.73
CA LEU A 247 -16.22 16.71 -4.76
C LEU A 247 -17.34 15.79 -4.29
N LYS A 248 -18.39 15.64 -5.09
CA LYS A 248 -19.51 14.76 -4.80
C LYS A 248 -19.80 13.89 -6.01
N ASP A 249 -19.97 12.59 -5.79
CA ASP A 249 -20.35 11.65 -6.84
C ASP A 249 -21.26 10.57 -6.25
N THR A 250 -21.83 9.73 -7.11
CA THR A 250 -22.80 8.72 -6.74
C THR A 250 -22.57 7.46 -7.58
N ALA A 251 -22.48 6.32 -6.89
CA ALA A 251 -22.66 5.01 -7.51
C ALA A 251 -24.11 4.55 -7.28
N PHE A 252 -24.62 3.68 -8.13
CA PHE A 252 -25.92 3.06 -7.94
C PHE A 252 -25.79 1.56 -8.12
N ILE A 253 -26.64 0.81 -7.42
CA ILE A 253 -26.71 -0.64 -7.49
C ILE A 253 -28.17 -1.01 -7.63
N ASP A 254 -28.52 -1.62 -8.75
CA ASP A 254 -29.80 -2.26 -8.98
C ASP A 254 -29.71 -3.75 -8.65
N TYR A 255 -30.72 -4.27 -7.96
CA TYR A 255 -30.77 -5.67 -7.60
C TYR A 255 -32.20 -6.18 -7.47
N TYR A 256 -32.39 -7.48 -7.66
CA TYR A 256 -33.68 -8.12 -7.58
C TYR A 256 -33.76 -9.06 -6.37
N VAL A 257 -34.87 -8.94 -5.63
CA VAL A 257 -35.19 -9.80 -4.50
C VAL A 257 -36.37 -10.70 -4.86
N ASN A 258 -36.13 -12.02 -4.90
CA ASN A 258 -37.14 -13.05 -5.18
C ASN A 258 -38.03 -13.31 -3.96
#